data_AF-A0A4P7AJA6-F1
#
_entry.id   AF-A0A4P7AJA6-F1
#
_cell.length_a   1.000
_cell.length_b   1.000
_cell.length_c   1.000
_cell.angle_alpha   90.00
_cell.angle_beta   90.00
_cell.angle_gamma   90.00
#
_symmetry.space_group_name_H-M   'P 1'
#
loop_
_entity.id
_entity.type
_entity.pdbx_description
1 polymer ?
#
loop_
_entity_poly.entity_id
_entity_poly.type
_entity_poly.pdbx_seq_one_letter_code
_entity_poly.pdbx_strand_id
1 'polypeptide(L)'
;MCHNLGIKLTTSSFPQTKGRIERLWNTLQDRLPKELKESNISTINQANLFLDEYIDKYNSQFPLQIENITNSFRFFEETKNIDFYLSRIFERTVNKGSTIKYQNKYYITHSNEEPVFYKNKTKIMVVETFDGKLYSNSYSEWMPLLEVLQNSTYKEVYEDKNPDEINKIYNPIKTSSPWKYTNWIFYKNSKNKVLGKIN
;
A
#
# COMPACT_ATOMS: atom_id res chain seq x y z
N MET A 1 -5.13 -3.09 1.64
CA MET A 1 -4.46 -3.18 0.34
C MET A 1 -5.44 -3.48 -0.81
N CYS A 2 -5.97 -4.71 -0.99
CA CYS A 2 -6.85 -5.02 -2.14
C CYS A 2 -8.07 -4.08 -2.29
N HIS A 3 -8.71 -3.71 -1.17
CA HIS A 3 -9.81 -2.74 -1.17
C HIS A 3 -9.39 -1.36 -1.74
N ASN A 4 -8.17 -0.90 -1.44
CA ASN A 4 -7.65 0.39 -1.92
C ASN A 4 -7.44 0.38 -3.44
N LEU A 5 -7.17 -0.80 -4.01
CA LEU A 5 -7.05 -1.03 -5.46
C LEU A 5 -8.41 -1.24 -6.15
N GLY A 6 -9.53 -1.14 -5.41
CA GLY A 6 -10.86 -1.46 -5.93
C GLY A 6 -11.08 -2.96 -6.18
N ILE A 7 -10.18 -3.81 -5.70
CA ILE A 7 -10.26 -5.27 -5.87
C ILE A 7 -11.12 -5.84 -4.74
N LYS A 8 -12.25 -6.45 -5.11
CA LYS A 8 -13.08 -7.22 -4.20
C LYS A 8 -12.51 -8.63 -4.08
N LEU A 9 -12.04 -8.99 -2.89
CA LEU A 9 -11.61 -10.35 -2.61
C LEU A 9 -12.84 -11.24 -2.38
N THR A 10 -12.93 -12.32 -3.14
CA THR A 10 -13.90 -13.39 -2.95
C THR A 10 -13.14 -14.66 -2.60
N THR A 11 -13.43 -15.27 -1.46
CA THR A 11 -12.84 -16.54 -1.05
C THR A 11 -13.85 -17.67 -1.26
N SER A 12 -13.36 -18.79 -1.76
CA SER A 12 -14.11 -20.04 -1.90
C SER A 12 -13.26 -21.15 -1.30
N SER A 13 -13.86 -21.97 -0.44
CA SER A 13 -13.29 -23.23 0.08
C SER A 13 -13.63 -24.42 -0.80
N PHE A 14 -14.35 -24.22 -1.91
CA PHE A 14 -14.73 -25.29 -2.82
C PHE A 14 -13.59 -25.66 -3.77
N PRO A 15 -13.13 -26.92 -3.77
CA PRO A 15 -12.05 -27.38 -4.64
C PRO A 15 -12.36 -27.23 -6.12
N GLN A 16 -13.64 -27.31 -6.55
CA GLN A 16 -14.02 -27.13 -7.95
C GLN A 16 -13.63 -25.75 -8.52
N THR A 17 -13.55 -24.71 -7.68
CA THR A 17 -13.14 -23.36 -8.10
C THR A 17 -11.62 -23.23 -8.24
N LYS A 18 -10.84 -24.05 -7.52
CA LYS A 18 -9.37 -23.95 -7.42
C LYS A 18 -8.61 -25.12 -8.03
N GLY A 19 -9.28 -26.22 -8.37
CA GLY A 19 -8.63 -27.48 -8.71
C GLY A 19 -7.70 -27.42 -9.93
N ARG A 20 -7.91 -26.48 -10.86
CA ARG A 20 -6.98 -26.26 -11.98
C ARG A 20 -5.68 -25.58 -11.53
N ILE A 21 -5.79 -24.53 -10.73
CA ILE A 21 -4.63 -23.82 -10.17
C ILE A 21 -3.87 -24.75 -9.22
N GLU A 22 -4.57 -25.51 -8.38
CA GLU A 22 -3.94 -26.45 -7.44
C GLU A 22 -3.16 -27.56 -8.17
N ARG A 23 -3.70 -28.13 -9.25
CA ARG A 23 -2.96 -29.13 -10.05
C ARG A 23 -1.73 -28.54 -10.74
N LEU A 24 -1.86 -27.35 -11.31
CA LEU A 24 -0.75 -26.61 -11.91
C LEU A 24 0.35 -26.37 -10.86
N TRP A 25 -0.05 -25.89 -9.68
CA TRP A 25 0.86 -25.56 -8.59
C TRP A 25 1.56 -26.80 -8.05
N ASN A 26 0.85 -27.90 -7.82
CA ASN A 26 1.48 -29.16 -7.42
C ASN A 26 2.51 -29.63 -8.45
N THR A 27 2.17 -29.61 -9.73
CA THR A 27 3.08 -30.03 -10.81
C THR A 27 4.32 -29.15 -10.89
N LEU A 28 4.15 -27.83 -10.75
CA LEU A 28 5.25 -26.87 -10.79
C LEU A 28 6.15 -26.99 -9.55
N GLN A 29 5.55 -27.13 -8.36
CA GLN A 29 6.29 -27.32 -7.10
C GLN A 29 7.08 -28.63 -7.07
N ASP A 30 6.57 -29.71 -7.66
CA ASP A 30 7.29 -30.99 -7.74
C ASP A 30 8.47 -30.98 -8.73
N ARG A 31 8.40 -30.15 -9.78
CA ARG A 31 9.40 -30.12 -10.85
C ARG A 31 10.48 -29.08 -10.65
N LEU A 32 10.12 -27.91 -10.12
CA LEU A 32 11.05 -26.80 -9.94
C LEU A 32 12.32 -27.20 -9.15
N PRO A 33 12.25 -27.95 -8.03
CA PRO A 33 13.45 -28.40 -7.32
C PRO A 33 14.34 -29.34 -8.14
N LYS A 34 13.74 -30.15 -9.02
CA LYS A 34 14.49 -31.09 -9.87
C LYS A 34 15.25 -30.34 -10.96
N GLU A 35 14.60 -29.38 -11.60
CA GLU A 35 15.20 -28.55 -12.65
C GLU A 35 16.29 -27.62 -12.10
N LEU A 36 16.09 -27.06 -10.90
CA LEU A 36 17.14 -26.31 -10.19
C LEU A 36 18.37 -27.18 -9.90
N LYS A 37 18.14 -28.45 -9.51
CA LYS A 37 19.22 -29.42 -9.25
C LYS A 37 19.94 -29.82 -10.53
N GLU A 38 19.22 -30.08 -11.62
CA GLU A 38 19.81 -30.37 -12.94
C GLU A 38 20.66 -29.21 -13.45
N SER A 39 20.26 -27.98 -13.15
CA SER A 39 20.99 -26.76 -13.50
C SER A 39 22.14 -26.41 -12.53
N ASN A 40 22.41 -27.27 -11.52
CA ASN A 40 23.43 -27.06 -10.48
C ASN A 40 23.33 -25.71 -9.75
N ILE A 41 22.11 -25.22 -9.55
CA ILE A 41 21.86 -23.94 -8.88
C ILE A 41 21.93 -24.12 -7.37
N SER A 42 22.79 -23.33 -6.71
CA SER A 42 23.00 -23.40 -5.27
C SER A 42 22.77 -22.07 -4.53
N THR A 43 22.47 -20.99 -5.26
CA THR A 43 22.26 -19.65 -4.70
C THR A 43 20.91 -19.07 -5.10
N ILE A 44 20.37 -18.21 -4.24
CA ILE A 44 19.08 -17.52 -4.48
C ILE A 44 19.15 -16.64 -5.74
N ASN A 45 20.28 -15.95 -5.96
CA ASN A 45 20.44 -15.08 -7.13
C ASN A 45 20.41 -15.87 -8.44
N GLN A 46 21.09 -17.02 -8.50
CA GLN A 46 21.04 -17.90 -9.66
C GLN A 46 19.64 -18.50 -9.86
N ALA A 47 18.95 -18.85 -8.78
CA ALA A 47 17.57 -19.34 -8.85
C ALA A 47 16.62 -18.28 -9.42
N ASN A 48 16.75 -17.01 -9.04
CA ASN A 48 15.93 -15.93 -9.59
C ASN A 48 16.14 -15.76 -11.10
N LEU A 49 17.39 -15.77 -11.57
CA LEU A 49 17.69 -15.70 -13.02
C LEU A 49 17.14 -16.91 -13.78
N PHE A 50 17.27 -18.11 -13.21
CA PHE A 50 16.73 -19.32 -13.80
C PHE A 50 15.22 -19.33 -13.87
N LEU A 51 14.54 -18.81 -12.85
CA LEU A 51 13.07 -18.81 -12.75
C LEU A 51 12.43 -18.04 -13.91
N ASP A 52 12.97 -16.89 -14.27
CA ASP A 52 12.44 -16.07 -15.36
C ASP A 52 12.44 -16.86 -16.69
N GLU A 53 13.57 -17.49 -17.04
CA GLU A 53 13.67 -18.32 -18.25
C GLU A 53 12.85 -19.62 -18.15
N TYR A 54 12.82 -20.24 -16.97
CA TYR A 54 12.12 -21.50 -16.75
C TYR A 54 10.60 -21.35 -16.86
N ILE A 55 10.03 -20.22 -16.40
CA ILE A 55 8.59 -19.96 -16.52
C ILE A 55 8.16 -19.96 -17.99
N ASP A 56 8.95 -19.33 -18.88
CA ASP A 56 8.66 -19.31 -20.31
C ASP A 56 8.75 -20.70 -20.95
N LYS A 57 9.79 -21.47 -20.59
CA LYS A 57 9.95 -22.86 -21.02
C LYS A 57 8.78 -23.73 -20.53
N TYR A 58 8.39 -23.59 -19.27
CA TYR A 58 7.30 -24.34 -18.65
C TYR A 58 5.95 -24.02 -19.32
N ASN A 59 5.65 -22.74 -19.52
CA ASN A 59 4.42 -22.29 -20.19
C ASN A 59 4.36 -22.77 -21.65
N SER A 60 5.50 -22.89 -22.32
CA SER A 60 5.59 -23.42 -23.69
C SER A 60 5.38 -24.94 -23.78
N GLN A 61 5.77 -25.69 -22.73
CA GLN A 61 5.62 -27.15 -22.68
C GLN A 61 4.25 -27.62 -22.16
N PHE A 62 3.66 -26.85 -21.25
CA PHE A 62 2.34 -27.13 -20.68
C PHE A 62 1.32 -26.04 -21.03
N PRO A 63 1.20 -25.62 -22.31
CA PRO A 63 0.25 -24.60 -22.70
C PRO A 63 -1.16 -25.14 -22.54
N LEU A 64 -2.05 -24.29 -22.05
CA LEU A 64 -3.46 -24.60 -21.98
C LEU A 64 -4.06 -24.44 -23.38
N GLN A 65 -4.50 -25.53 -24.01
CA GLN A 65 -5.26 -25.44 -25.26
C GLN A 65 -6.66 -24.88 -24.94
N ILE A 66 -6.81 -23.56 -25.02
CA ILE A 66 -8.10 -22.89 -24.97
C ILE A 66 -8.24 -22.05 -26.22
N GLU A 67 -9.29 -22.29 -26.98
CA GLU A 67 -9.72 -21.42 -28.06
C GLU A 67 -10.28 -20.12 -27.45
N ASN A 68 -9.77 -18.97 -27.88
CA ASN A 68 -10.21 -17.61 -27.48
C ASN A 68 -9.82 -17.16 -26.06
N ILE A 69 -8.52 -17.15 -25.73
CA ILE A 69 -8.02 -16.36 -24.59
C ILE A 69 -7.71 -14.94 -25.07
N THR A 70 -8.55 -13.97 -24.73
CA THR A 70 -8.21 -12.55 -24.89
C THR A 70 -7.34 -12.11 -23.73
N ASN A 71 -6.09 -11.72 -24.00
CA ASN A 71 -5.23 -11.13 -22.99
C ASN A 71 -5.91 -9.87 -22.40
N SER A 72 -6.33 -9.98 -21.14
CA SER A 72 -6.98 -8.90 -20.39
C SER A 72 -6.03 -8.27 -19.36
N PHE A 73 -4.75 -8.63 -19.38
CA PHE A 73 -3.74 -8.01 -18.54
C PHE A 73 -3.59 -6.55 -18.95
N ARG A 74 -3.60 -5.67 -17.94
CA ARG A 74 -3.28 -4.26 -18.12
C ARG A 74 -1.92 -4.00 -17.50
N PHE A 75 -1.05 -3.35 -18.24
CA PHE A 75 0.20 -2.85 -17.68
C PHE A 75 -0.09 -1.83 -16.59
N PHE A 76 0.69 -1.92 -15.51
CA PHE A 76 0.64 -0.93 -14.46
C PHE A 76 1.44 0.29 -14.92
N GLU A 77 0.75 1.41 -15.17
CA GLU A 77 1.40 2.68 -15.50
C GLU A 77 2.19 3.19 -14.30
N GLU A 78 3.51 3.28 -14.41
CA GLU A 78 4.46 3.70 -13.35
C GLU A 78 4.19 5.10 -12.78
N THR A 79 3.38 5.92 -13.46
CA THR A 79 2.90 7.22 -12.94
C THR A 79 2.02 7.08 -11.70
N LYS A 80 1.62 5.84 -11.35
CA LYS A 80 0.84 5.50 -10.17
C LYS A 80 1.77 5.27 -8.97
N ASN A 81 1.67 6.15 -7.97
CA ASN A 81 2.46 6.13 -6.73
C ASN A 81 2.24 4.81 -5.95
N ILE A 82 3.12 3.82 -6.15
CA ILE A 82 3.11 2.50 -5.51
C ILE A 82 3.09 2.60 -3.98
N ASP A 83 3.85 3.54 -3.44
CA ASP A 83 3.99 3.72 -1.99
C ASP A 83 2.64 4.03 -1.34
N PHE A 84 1.76 4.71 -2.08
CA PHE A 84 0.40 4.96 -1.66
C PHE A 84 -0.50 3.71 -1.75
N TYR A 85 -0.43 2.93 -2.82
CA TYR A 85 -1.26 1.72 -2.97
C TYR A 85 -0.95 0.66 -1.90
N LEU A 86 0.33 0.56 -1.55
CA LEU A 86 0.85 -0.33 -0.53
C LEU A 86 0.78 0.29 0.88
N SER A 87 0.28 1.52 1.01
CA SER A 87 0.22 2.21 2.28
C SER A 87 -0.76 1.57 3.27
N ARG A 88 -0.46 1.76 4.56
CA ARG A 88 -1.33 1.43 5.67
C ARG A 88 -2.07 2.69 6.11
N ILE A 89 -3.41 2.61 6.10
CA ILE A 89 -4.31 3.74 6.34
C ILE A 89 -5.00 3.58 7.68
N PHE A 90 -4.92 4.61 8.51
CA PHE A 90 -5.46 4.63 9.86
C PHE A 90 -6.30 5.86 10.13
N GLU A 91 -7.46 5.68 10.75
CA GLU A 91 -8.22 6.78 11.32
C GLU A 91 -7.63 7.14 12.70
N ARG A 92 -7.31 8.42 12.88
CA ARG A 92 -6.80 8.97 14.15
C ARG A 92 -7.59 10.22 14.54
N THR A 93 -7.53 10.52 15.82
CA THR A 93 -8.19 11.68 16.40
C THR A 93 -7.12 12.65 16.90
N VAL A 94 -7.29 13.93 16.57
CA VAL A 94 -6.41 15.00 17.02
C VAL A 94 -6.63 15.25 18.51
N ASN A 95 -5.54 15.28 19.26
CA ASN A 95 -5.51 15.54 20.69
C ASN A 95 -5.48 17.05 20.98
N LYS A 96 -5.49 17.41 22.27
CA LYS A 96 -5.20 18.79 22.69
C LYS A 96 -3.79 19.20 22.22
N GLY A 97 -3.64 20.43 21.75
CA GLY A 97 -2.40 20.92 21.17
C GLY A 97 -2.17 20.50 19.71
N SER A 98 -3.21 20.06 19.01
CA SER A 98 -3.15 19.69 17.58
C SER A 98 -2.19 18.54 17.25
N THR A 99 -1.93 17.67 18.23
CA THR A 99 -1.05 16.51 18.06
C THR A 99 -1.82 15.25 17.72
N ILE A 100 -1.16 14.33 17.03
CA ILE A 100 -1.71 13.07 16.56
C ILE A 100 -0.85 11.96 17.12
N LYS A 101 -1.44 11.02 17.87
CA LYS A 101 -0.71 9.86 18.37
C LYS A 101 -0.74 8.71 17.35
N TYR A 102 0.43 8.24 16.95
CA TYR A 102 0.59 7.08 16.07
C TYR A 102 1.81 6.26 16.50
N GLN A 103 1.70 4.93 16.56
CA GLN A 103 2.79 4.03 17.01
C GLN A 103 3.56 4.52 18.26
N ASN A 104 2.81 4.96 19.29
CA ASN A 104 3.32 5.51 20.54
C ASN A 104 4.17 6.81 20.45
N LYS A 105 4.18 7.45 19.28
CA LYS A 105 4.82 8.75 19.03
C LYS A 105 3.76 9.82 18.74
N TYR A 106 4.16 11.09 18.84
CA TYR A 106 3.30 12.24 18.58
C TYR A 106 3.73 12.93 17.31
N TYR A 107 2.75 13.41 16.55
CA TYR A 107 2.99 14.07 15.26
C TYR A 107 2.15 15.33 15.12
N ILE A 108 2.64 16.28 14.35
CA ILE A 108 1.91 17.48 13.92
C ILE A 108 1.86 17.50 12.39
N THR A 109 0.75 18.00 11.85
CA THR A 109 0.57 18.17 10.41
C THR A 109 1.26 19.43 9.92
N HIS A 110 1.85 19.36 8.74
CA HIS A 110 2.64 20.43 8.18
C HIS A 110 2.27 20.69 6.71
N SER A 111 2.23 21.96 6.30
CA SER A 111 2.01 22.38 4.90
C SER A 111 2.93 23.53 4.57
N ASN A 112 3.62 23.49 3.43
CA ASN A 112 4.45 24.59 2.92
C ASN A 112 5.29 25.30 4.00
N GLU A 113 6.05 24.55 4.80
CA GLU A 113 6.93 25.11 5.84
C GLU A 113 6.22 25.64 7.11
N GLU A 114 4.89 25.48 7.21
CA GLU A 114 4.12 25.89 8.39
C GLU A 114 3.35 24.74 9.07
N PRO A 115 3.29 24.72 10.41
CA PRO A 115 2.42 23.79 11.13
C PRO A 115 0.95 24.13 10.89
N VAL A 116 0.16 23.11 10.56
CA VAL A 116 -1.28 23.24 10.47
C VAL A 116 -1.91 22.66 11.72
N PHE A 117 -2.83 23.43 12.29
CA PHE A 117 -3.47 23.09 13.56
C PHE A 117 -4.93 22.72 13.35
N TYR A 118 -5.32 21.60 13.92
CA TYR A 118 -6.71 21.11 13.88
C TYR A 118 -7.36 21.22 15.24
N LYS A 119 -8.67 21.44 15.26
CA LYS A 119 -9.45 21.45 16.50
C LYS A 119 -9.32 20.10 17.22
N ASN A 120 -9.27 20.14 18.55
CA ASN A 120 -9.32 18.94 19.37
C ASN A 120 -10.52 18.06 18.99
N LYS A 121 -10.31 16.74 18.96
CA LYS A 121 -11.26 15.70 18.53
C LYS A 121 -11.58 15.68 17.03
N THR A 122 -10.84 16.41 16.20
CA THR A 122 -10.96 16.28 14.74
C THR A 122 -10.47 14.89 14.33
N LYS A 123 -11.28 14.19 13.52
CA LYS A 123 -10.89 12.92 12.93
C LYS A 123 -10.13 13.16 11.64
N ILE A 124 -8.98 12.54 11.51
CA ILE A 124 -8.10 12.65 10.34
C ILE A 124 -7.64 11.27 9.89
N MET A 125 -7.20 11.20 8.64
CA MET A 125 -6.52 10.02 8.11
C MET A 125 -5.02 10.15 8.35
N VAL A 126 -4.39 9.08 8.82
CA VAL A 126 -2.93 8.91 8.85
C VAL A 126 -2.57 7.79 7.87
N VAL A 127 -1.60 8.04 7.01
CA VAL A 127 -1.14 7.11 5.99
C VAL A 127 0.36 6.88 6.16
N GLU A 128 0.73 5.62 6.40
CA GLU A 128 2.11 5.15 6.40
C GLU A 128 2.38 4.51 5.04
N THR A 129 3.23 5.14 4.24
CA THR A 129 3.61 4.61 2.92
C THR A 129 4.47 3.35 3.05
N PHE A 130 4.67 2.64 1.93
CA PHE A 130 5.54 1.45 1.91
C PHE A 130 6.96 1.75 2.43
N ASP A 131 7.52 2.89 2.03
CA ASP A 131 8.83 3.39 2.49
C ASP A 131 8.83 3.92 3.94
N GLY A 132 7.71 3.83 4.66
CA GLY A 132 7.60 4.25 6.07
C GLY A 132 7.39 5.76 6.27
N LYS A 133 7.19 6.55 5.21
CA LYS A 133 6.87 7.97 5.35
C LYS A 133 5.44 8.15 5.86
N LEU A 134 5.23 9.16 6.69
CA LEU A 134 3.94 9.44 7.31
C LEU A 134 3.30 10.69 6.73
N TYR A 135 2.06 10.53 6.29
CA TYR A 135 1.22 11.62 5.81
C TYR A 135 -0.11 11.62 6.55
N SER A 136 -0.76 12.76 6.54
CA SER A 136 -2.12 12.93 6.95
C SER A 136 -2.95 13.48 5.80
N ASN A 137 -4.24 13.16 5.83
CA ASN A 137 -5.20 13.75 4.93
C ASN A 137 -6.41 14.19 5.75
N SER A 138 -6.66 15.50 5.73
CA SER A 138 -7.86 16.12 6.26
C SER A 138 -8.63 16.65 5.07
N TYR A 139 -9.76 16.03 4.75
CA TYR A 139 -10.56 16.34 3.57
C TYR A 139 -9.82 16.10 2.23
N SER A 140 -9.19 17.11 1.64
CA SER A 140 -8.67 17.08 0.26
C SER A 140 -7.15 17.12 0.12
N GLU A 141 -6.44 17.60 1.14
CA GLU A 141 -5.00 17.85 1.02
C GLU A 141 -4.16 16.82 1.77
N TRP A 142 -3.05 16.43 1.14
CA TRP A 142 -2.06 15.52 1.73
C TRP A 142 -0.98 16.33 2.41
N MET A 143 -0.74 16.04 3.68
CA MET A 143 0.16 16.82 4.51
C MET A 143 1.13 15.89 5.23
N PRO A 144 2.45 16.08 5.13
CA PRO A 144 3.40 15.27 5.88
C PRO A 144 3.18 15.40 7.40
N LEU A 145 3.55 14.34 8.12
CA LEU A 145 3.53 14.30 9.58
C LEU A 145 4.95 14.41 10.12
N LEU A 146 5.19 15.44 10.94
CA LEU A 146 6.45 15.65 11.63
C LEU A 146 6.35 15.11 13.06
N GLU A 147 7.31 14.27 13.44
CA GLU A 147 7.41 13.74 14.80
C GLU A 147 7.77 14.85 15.79
N VAL A 148 7.06 14.87 16.92
CA VAL A 148 7.25 15.81 18.03
C VAL A 148 7.36 15.06 19.35
N LEU A 149 8.09 15.63 20.31
CA LEU A 149 8.18 15.06 21.66
C LEU A 149 6.86 15.23 22.41
N GLN A 150 6.56 14.30 23.30
CA GLN A 150 5.41 14.42 24.18
C GLN A 150 5.55 15.67 25.07
N ASN A 151 4.53 16.53 25.06
CA ASN A 151 4.50 17.80 25.80
C ASN A 151 5.46 18.91 25.29
N SER A 152 6.10 18.72 24.13
CA SER A 152 6.86 19.79 23.47
C SER A 152 5.94 20.81 22.79
N THR A 153 6.41 22.04 22.69
CA THR A 153 5.77 23.06 21.85
C THR A 153 6.14 22.81 20.39
N TYR A 154 5.22 23.06 19.45
CA TYR A 154 5.55 22.93 18.02
C TYR A 154 6.78 23.77 17.64
N LYS A 155 6.99 24.93 18.29
CA LYS A 155 8.14 25.83 18.06
C LYS A 155 9.49 25.14 18.24
N GLU A 156 9.63 24.33 19.28
CA GLU A 156 10.86 23.58 19.58
C GLU A 156 11.24 22.62 18.44
N VAL A 157 10.26 22.15 17.65
CA VAL A 157 10.49 21.22 16.54
C VAL A 157 10.88 21.94 15.24
N TYR A 158 10.50 23.21 15.07
CA TYR A 158 10.85 24.02 13.91
C TYR A 158 12.12 24.86 14.13
N GLU A 159 12.44 25.22 15.37
CA GLU A 159 13.65 25.96 15.70
C GLU A 159 14.93 25.11 15.55
N ASP A 160 14.84 23.79 15.80
CA ASP A 160 15.99 22.87 15.78
C ASP A 160 16.21 22.13 14.44
N LYS A 161 15.28 22.20 13.48
CA LYS A 161 15.36 21.47 12.20
C LYS A 161 15.64 22.41 11.03
N ASN A 162 16.67 22.08 10.24
CA ASN A 162 16.96 22.80 9.00
C ASN A 162 15.77 22.64 8.01
N PRO A 163 15.24 23.74 7.42
CA PRO A 163 14.21 23.70 6.39
C PRO A 163 14.46 22.67 5.28
N ASP A 164 15.72 22.42 4.90
CA ASP A 164 16.10 21.43 3.89
C ASP A 164 15.78 19.97 4.30
N GLU A 165 15.88 19.65 5.59
CA GLU A 165 15.53 18.31 6.10
C GLU A 165 14.02 18.10 6.14
N ILE A 166 13.26 19.16 6.42
CA ILE A 166 11.79 19.17 6.36
C ILE A 166 11.34 19.02 4.90
N ASN A 167 12.01 19.72 3.97
CA ASN A 167 11.74 19.65 2.53
C ASN A 167 12.09 18.28 1.91
N LYS A 168 13.05 17.53 2.45
CA LYS A 168 13.35 16.15 2.00
C LYS A 168 12.25 15.14 2.34
N ILE A 169 11.44 15.44 3.36
CA ILE A 169 10.23 14.68 3.72
C ILE A 169 9.07 15.03 2.77
N TYR A 170 9.13 16.21 2.13
CA TYR A 170 8.12 16.76 1.24
C TYR A 170 8.23 16.21 -0.19
N ASN A 171 7.72 14.99 -0.41
CA ASN A 171 7.25 14.61 -1.74
C ASN A 171 5.72 14.73 -1.74
N PRO A 172 5.15 15.82 -2.28
CA PRO A 172 3.70 15.95 -2.33
C PRO A 172 3.13 14.77 -3.10
N ILE A 173 2.20 14.04 -2.47
CA ILE A 173 1.56 12.90 -3.12
C ILE A 173 0.64 13.46 -4.20
N LYS A 174 1.13 13.44 -5.45
CA LYS A 174 0.31 13.69 -6.64
C LYS A 174 -0.67 12.53 -6.78
N THR A 175 -1.82 12.63 -6.11
CA THR A 175 -2.91 11.67 -6.29
C THR A 175 -3.66 12.03 -7.58
N SER A 176 -3.13 11.62 -8.73
CA SER A 176 -3.93 11.44 -9.95
C SER A 176 -4.72 10.11 -9.94
N SER A 177 -4.75 9.43 -8.78
CA SER A 177 -5.31 8.10 -8.64
C SER A 177 -6.78 8.10 -9.10
N PRO A 178 -7.16 7.25 -10.08
CA PRO A 178 -8.54 7.13 -10.55
C PRO A 178 -9.50 6.57 -9.48
N TRP A 179 -8.96 6.15 -8.34
CA TRP A 179 -9.67 5.36 -7.35
C TRP A 179 -10.19 6.22 -6.20
N LYS A 180 -11.49 6.12 -5.97
CA LYS A 180 -12.24 6.92 -4.99
C LYS A 180 -11.70 6.81 -3.56
N TYR A 181 -11.07 5.70 -3.17
CA TYR A 181 -10.73 5.37 -1.77
C TYR A 181 -9.47 6.05 -1.21
N THR A 182 -8.78 6.87 -2.00
CA THR A 182 -7.56 7.57 -1.56
C THR A 182 -7.88 8.78 -0.69
N ASN A 183 -9.10 9.29 -0.69
CA ASN A 183 -9.49 10.51 0.03
C ASN A 183 -10.32 10.18 1.29
N TRP A 184 -10.06 10.91 2.39
CA TRP A 184 -10.74 10.80 3.69
C TRP A 184 -12.27 10.76 3.58
N ILE A 185 -12.86 11.57 2.70
CA ILE A 185 -14.31 11.66 2.48
C ILE A 185 -14.86 10.30 2.02
N PHE A 186 -14.17 9.64 1.09
CA PHE A 186 -14.59 8.33 0.57
C PHE A 186 -14.29 7.20 1.53
N TYR A 187 -13.15 7.25 2.25
CA TYR A 187 -12.82 6.29 3.30
C TYR A 187 -13.90 6.25 4.39
N LYS A 188 -14.39 7.41 4.82
CA LYS A 188 -15.49 7.49 5.81
C LYS A 188 -16.80 6.92 5.25
N ASN A 189 -17.12 7.22 4.00
CA ASN A 189 -18.34 6.73 3.34
C ASN A 189 -18.31 5.22 3.07
N SER A 190 -17.14 4.62 2.79
CA SER A 190 -17.02 3.17 2.60
C SER A 190 -17.19 2.41 3.91
N LYS A 191 -16.59 2.88 5.01
CA LYS A 191 -16.80 2.32 6.36
C LYS A 191 -18.26 2.36 6.79
N ASN A 192 -18.95 3.48 6.56
CA ASN A 192 -20.36 3.62 6.91
C ASN A 192 -21.28 2.69 6.11
N LYS A 193 -20.93 2.33 4.86
CA LYS A 193 -21.68 1.34 4.07
C LYS A 193 -21.52 -0.09 4.57
N VAL A 194 -20.36 -0.45 5.14
CA VAL A 194 -20.13 -1.81 5.68
C VAL A 194 -20.92 -2.04 6.97
N LEU A 195 -21.25 -0.98 7.71
CA LEU A 195 -22.06 -1.03 8.93
C LEU A 195 -23.58 -0.90 8.66
N GLY A 196 -23.99 -0.76 7.40
CA GLY A 196 -25.40 -0.62 7.01
C GLY A 196 -25.93 -1.87 6.31
N LYS A 197 -26.30 -2.90 7.09
CA LYS A 197 -27.43 -3.82 6.89
C LYS A 197 -27.28 -5.03 7.83
N ILE A 198 -27.88 -4.90 9.01
CA ILE A 198 -28.51 -6.02 9.69
C ILE A 198 -29.89 -5.47 10.06
N ASN A 199 -30.89 -5.84 9.25
CA ASN A 199 -32.29 -5.81 9.69
C ASN A 199 -32.55 -7.12 10.43
#